data_AF-A0A8J3NQ55-F1
#
_entry.id   AF-A0A8J3NQ55-F1
#
_cell.length_a   1.000
_cell.length_b   1.000
_cell.length_c   1.000
_cell.angle_alpha   90.00
_cell.angle_beta   90.00
_cell.angle_gamma   90.00
#
_symmetry.space_group_name_H-M   'P 1'
#
loop_
_entity.id
_entity.type
_entity.pdbx_description
1 polymer ?
#
loop_
_entity_poly.entity_id
_entity_poly.type
_entity_poly.pdbx_seq_one_letter_code
_entity_poly.pdbx_strand_id
1 'polypeptide(L)'
;MIRNPILPGFHPDPSILRVGEDYYLATSTFEWMPGVRLHHSRDLAHWRPLGGVLTEPRLLDLTGTPDSGGVWAPCLSYADGVFYVVFTNVAGYAGGFWDVPNHVVTATSIEGPWSDPVPLHARGFDPSLFHDEDGRSWLLSNDLDWRPGHHWSAGIIAQEFDRDTGKLLGEPVTIFSGTPALYTEGPHVYRRDGWYYLLTAEGGTGWDHQVTVARARSLLGPYQVDPVTPLLSAAREPRLPLQKAGHGSLVQTPAGQWYLAYLVGRPLTERDECVLGRETALAPVHWTAEGWPRIEGARPALTVPAPDLPAHPWPAEPETDDFAAPVLGPQWSTLRRPFHADWASLHARPGHLRLHGGRSPSSKFDTSLVARRVTAAKCTFTASVEADPRSPQQLAGITAYYNTRNWHYAYLTWREGLGRCLELLSCDRGRLHRPAHVPAPVPPTGPIRLRADLDLPDLRFSWSADGDTWHRLGSALDARILSDEHAIEASPDGVFQIWGFTGAFLGLWSHDLSGNAMPADFAHATYTV
;
A
#
# COMPACT_ATOMS: atom_id res chain seq x y z
N MET A 1 24.15 -9.49 3.80
CA MET A 1 23.13 -9.93 2.82
C MET A 1 21.81 -9.27 3.20
N ILE A 2 20.99 -8.92 2.21
CA ILE A 2 19.61 -8.42 2.34
C ILE A 2 18.67 -9.56 1.96
N ARG A 3 17.55 -9.70 2.68
CA ARG A 3 16.49 -10.68 2.38
C ARG A 3 15.26 -9.93 1.86
N ASN A 4 14.85 -10.24 0.64
CA ASN A 4 13.65 -9.70 0.01
C ASN A 4 12.40 -10.55 0.33
N PRO A 5 11.21 -9.92 0.33
CA PRO A 5 10.98 -8.48 0.26
C PRO A 5 11.48 -7.75 1.53
N ILE A 6 12.07 -6.56 1.37
CA ILE A 6 12.54 -5.73 2.49
C ILE A 6 11.38 -5.06 3.24
N LEU A 7 10.26 -4.81 2.56
CA LEU A 7 8.99 -4.41 3.17
C LEU A 7 7.92 -5.43 2.76
N PRO A 8 7.64 -6.44 3.60
CA PRO A 8 6.65 -7.47 3.30
C PRO A 8 5.21 -6.97 3.45
N GLY A 9 4.27 -7.65 2.82
CA GLY A 9 2.87 -7.21 2.71
C GLY A 9 2.72 -5.96 1.83
N PHE A 10 1.51 -5.40 1.82
CA PHE A 10 1.10 -4.24 1.01
C PHE A 10 2.01 -3.00 1.16
N HIS A 11 3.09 -2.96 0.38
CA HIS A 11 4.07 -1.89 0.24
C HIS A 11 4.50 -1.74 -1.24
N PRO A 12 3.59 -1.34 -2.13
CA PRO A 12 3.88 -1.17 -3.55
C PRO A 12 4.56 0.15 -3.88
N ASP A 13 4.97 0.25 -5.15
CA ASP A 13 5.42 1.47 -5.81
C ASP A 13 6.51 2.22 -5.00
N PRO A 14 7.63 1.55 -4.66
CA PRO A 14 8.64 2.13 -3.78
C PRO A 14 9.38 3.29 -4.44
N SER A 15 9.34 4.46 -3.80
CA SER A 15 10.20 5.61 -4.10
C SER A 15 11.30 5.73 -3.05
N ILE A 16 12.52 5.35 -3.42
CA ILE A 16 13.69 5.38 -2.54
C ILE A 16 14.42 6.72 -2.63
N LEU A 17 14.82 7.25 -1.48
CA LEU A 17 15.59 8.49 -1.36
C LEU A 17 16.74 8.29 -0.38
N ARG A 18 17.89 8.91 -0.65
CA ARG A 18 18.98 9.08 0.33
C ARG A 18 19.17 10.56 0.67
N VAL A 19 19.24 10.89 1.96
CA VAL A 19 19.65 12.20 2.47
C VAL A 19 20.80 12.00 3.44
N GLY A 20 22.01 12.37 3.05
CA GLY A 20 23.21 12.07 3.83
C GLY A 20 23.42 10.55 3.98
N GLU A 21 23.37 10.05 5.21
CA GLU A 21 23.50 8.63 5.57
C GLU A 21 22.14 7.92 5.75
N ASP A 22 21.04 8.67 5.69
CA ASP A 22 19.70 8.16 5.92
C ASP A 22 19.02 7.80 4.60
N TYR A 23 18.36 6.65 4.58
CA TYR A 23 17.60 6.14 3.45
C TYR A 23 16.12 6.09 3.82
N TYR A 24 15.28 6.56 2.90
CA TYR A 24 13.83 6.58 3.08
C TYR A 24 13.16 5.85 1.92
N LEU A 25 12.04 5.19 2.22
CA LEU A 25 11.15 4.59 1.24
C LEU A 25 9.74 5.14 1.45
N ALA A 26 9.18 5.71 0.39
CA ALA A 26 7.76 6.02 0.29
C ALA A 26 7.04 4.94 -0.53
N THR A 27 5.88 4.46 -0.06
CA THR A 27 5.06 3.48 -0.78
C THR A 27 3.60 3.95 -0.85
N SER A 28 2.90 3.59 -1.93
CA SER A 28 1.48 3.92 -2.13
C SER A 28 0.59 3.29 -1.06
N THR A 29 -0.57 3.90 -0.82
CA THR A 29 -1.49 3.51 0.27
C THR A 29 -2.94 3.40 -0.16
N PHE A 30 -3.26 3.84 -1.37
CA PHE A 30 -4.59 3.82 -1.95
C PHE A 30 -5.64 4.44 -1.01
N GLU A 31 -6.69 3.69 -0.66
CA GLU A 31 -7.77 4.12 0.23
C GLU A 31 -7.44 4.05 1.73
N TRP A 32 -6.20 3.70 2.10
CA TRP A 32 -5.76 3.56 3.48
C TRP A 32 -5.05 4.81 4.01
N MET A 33 -5.37 5.17 5.24
CA MET A 33 -4.76 6.25 6.02
C MET A 33 -3.77 5.69 7.06
N PRO A 34 -2.72 6.45 7.43
CA PRO A 34 -2.26 7.67 6.77
C PRO A 34 -1.79 7.42 5.34
N GLY A 35 -1.97 8.42 4.49
CA GLY A 35 -1.57 8.37 3.09
C GLY A 35 -0.04 8.49 2.92
N VAL A 36 0.51 7.75 1.95
CA VAL A 36 1.95 7.55 1.70
C VAL A 36 2.67 7.00 2.94
N ARG A 37 3.00 5.71 2.93
CA ARG A 37 3.77 5.10 4.04
C ARG A 37 5.25 5.40 3.92
N LEU A 38 5.88 5.73 5.04
CA LEU A 38 7.31 6.02 5.12
C LEU A 38 8.06 4.96 5.93
N HIS A 39 9.22 4.56 5.42
CA HIS A 39 10.17 3.69 6.10
C HIS A 39 11.56 4.30 6.09
N HIS A 40 12.37 3.96 7.10
CA HIS A 40 13.71 4.49 7.28
C HIS A 40 14.75 3.38 7.50
N SER A 41 15.91 3.54 6.87
CA SER A 41 17.07 2.66 7.01
C SER A 41 18.38 3.46 7.01
N ARG A 42 19.45 2.86 7.52
CA ARG A 42 20.83 3.35 7.42
C ARG A 42 21.76 2.37 6.68
N ASP A 43 21.25 1.20 6.32
CA ASP A 43 22.06 0.11 5.74
C ASP A 43 21.38 -0.62 4.57
N LEU A 44 20.18 -0.16 4.15
CA LEU A 44 19.30 -0.77 3.14
C LEU A 44 18.78 -2.17 3.49
N ALA A 45 19.22 -2.77 4.59
CA ALA A 45 18.88 -4.11 5.02
C ALA A 45 17.79 -4.13 6.10
N HIS A 46 17.86 -3.19 7.05
CA HIS A 46 16.94 -3.09 8.16
C HIS A 46 16.13 -1.80 8.06
N TRP A 47 14.81 -1.95 8.06
CA TRP A 47 13.86 -0.86 7.87
C TRP A 47 12.95 -0.75 9.08
N ARG A 48 12.69 0.46 9.54
CA ARG A 48 11.64 0.77 10.52
C ARG A 48 10.55 1.62 9.87
N PRO A 49 9.26 1.40 10.18
CA PRO A 49 8.20 2.29 9.73
C PRO A 49 8.25 3.62 10.51
N LEU A 50 7.99 4.74 9.82
CA LEU A 50 7.87 6.07 10.44
C LEU A 50 6.41 6.53 10.59
N GLY A 51 5.46 5.85 9.94
CA GLY A 51 4.07 6.29 9.85
C GLY A 51 3.70 6.63 8.41
N GLY A 52 3.09 7.79 8.18
CA GLY A 52 2.79 8.28 6.84
C GLY A 52 2.84 9.81 6.74
N VAL A 53 2.81 10.32 5.52
CA VAL A 53 2.91 11.76 5.21
C VAL A 53 1.58 12.47 5.42
N LEU A 54 0.49 11.85 4.97
CA LEU A 54 -0.85 12.44 4.89
C LEU A 54 -1.71 11.91 6.03
N THR A 55 -1.62 12.54 7.20
CA THR A 55 -2.15 12.00 8.46
C THR A 55 -3.47 12.63 8.92
N GLU A 56 -3.94 13.68 8.27
CA GLU A 56 -5.09 14.47 8.72
C GLU A 56 -5.97 14.94 7.54
N PRO A 57 -7.25 15.30 7.77
CA PRO A 57 -8.19 15.63 6.71
C PRO A 57 -7.74 16.81 5.84
N ARG A 58 -6.99 17.76 6.41
CA ARG A 58 -6.39 18.88 5.69
C ARG A 58 -5.45 18.43 4.56
N LEU A 59 -4.71 17.34 4.79
CA LEU A 59 -3.70 16.83 3.87
C LEU A 59 -4.28 15.87 2.84
N LEU A 60 -5.33 15.12 3.20
CA LEU A 60 -5.92 14.11 2.33
C LEU A 60 -7.36 13.79 2.72
N ASP A 61 -8.26 13.92 1.74
CA ASP A 61 -9.64 13.46 1.81
C ASP A 61 -9.83 12.27 0.86
N LEU A 62 -10.23 11.12 1.42
CA LEU A 62 -10.54 9.89 0.69
C LEU A 62 -12.02 9.51 0.81
N THR A 63 -12.87 10.46 1.22
CA THR A 63 -14.30 10.22 1.42
C THR A 63 -14.96 9.78 0.11
N GLY A 64 -15.53 8.57 0.10
CA GLY A 64 -16.19 8.02 -1.08
C GLY A 64 -15.26 7.50 -2.17
N THR A 65 -13.94 7.64 -2.03
CA THR A 65 -12.94 7.13 -2.98
C THR A 65 -13.17 5.65 -3.27
N PRO A 66 -13.08 5.20 -4.54
CA PRO A 66 -13.24 3.79 -4.88
C PRO A 66 -12.23 2.89 -4.16
N ASP A 67 -12.49 1.59 -4.11
CA ASP A 67 -11.48 0.62 -3.63
C ASP A 67 -10.25 0.70 -4.56
N SER A 68 -9.03 0.54 -4.06
CA SER A 68 -7.79 0.79 -4.82
C SER A 68 -7.70 2.18 -5.50
N GLY A 69 -8.54 3.14 -5.11
CA GLY A 69 -8.40 4.56 -5.49
C GLY A 69 -7.46 5.28 -4.53
N GLY A 70 -7.53 6.61 -4.46
CA GLY A 70 -6.77 7.36 -3.46
C GLY A 70 -5.29 7.45 -3.81
N VAL A 71 -4.41 7.23 -2.82
CA VAL A 71 -2.98 7.50 -2.96
C VAL A 71 -2.26 6.42 -3.79
N TRP A 72 -2.11 6.69 -5.08
CA TRP A 72 -1.27 5.88 -5.99
C TRP A 72 0.21 6.24 -5.84
N ALA A 73 1.09 5.71 -6.72
CA ALA A 73 2.54 5.76 -6.60
C ALA A 73 3.04 7.17 -6.20
N PRO A 74 3.68 7.31 -5.02
CA PRO A 74 4.28 8.55 -4.61
C PRO A 74 5.71 8.66 -5.13
N CYS A 75 6.21 9.89 -5.23
CA CYS A 75 7.65 10.14 -5.35
C CYS A 75 8.13 11.01 -4.19
N LEU A 76 9.10 10.49 -3.44
CA LEU A 76 9.81 11.19 -2.38
C LEU A 76 11.15 11.69 -2.92
N SER A 77 11.37 13.00 -2.84
CA SER A 77 12.60 13.66 -3.31
C SER A 77 13.06 14.72 -2.31
N TYR A 78 14.31 15.17 -2.46
CA TYR A 78 14.90 16.16 -1.57
C TYR A 78 15.82 17.10 -2.35
N ALA A 79 15.65 18.39 -2.15
CA ALA A 79 16.50 19.43 -2.70
C ALA A 79 16.57 20.63 -1.76
N ASP A 80 17.76 21.23 -1.64
CA ASP A 80 17.98 22.50 -0.93
C ASP A 80 17.38 22.57 0.49
N GLY A 81 17.45 21.47 1.25
CA GLY A 81 16.95 21.45 2.64
C GLY A 81 15.48 21.02 2.79
N VAL A 82 14.79 20.70 1.69
CA VAL A 82 13.35 20.46 1.66
C VAL A 82 13.06 19.08 1.08
N PHE A 83 12.24 18.31 1.79
CA PHE A 83 11.60 17.10 1.28
C PHE A 83 10.37 17.48 0.47
N TYR A 84 10.20 16.82 -0.68
CA TYR A 84 9.04 16.92 -1.53
C TYR A 84 8.41 15.55 -1.65
N VAL A 85 7.09 15.47 -1.47
CA VAL A 85 6.30 14.28 -1.79
C VAL A 85 5.27 14.70 -2.83
N VAL A 86 5.42 14.15 -4.04
CA VAL A 86 4.35 14.20 -5.04
C VAL A 86 3.57 12.90 -5.02
N PHE A 87 2.25 12.98 -5.18
CA PHE A 87 1.36 11.82 -5.15
C PHE A 87 0.10 12.10 -5.96
N THR A 88 -0.61 11.04 -6.33
CA THR A 88 -1.92 11.11 -6.99
C THR A 88 -3.00 10.76 -6.00
N ASN A 89 -4.09 11.55 -5.91
CA ASN A 89 -5.31 11.17 -5.20
C ASN A 89 -6.38 10.72 -6.21
N VAL A 90 -6.35 9.45 -6.61
CA VAL A 90 -7.23 8.89 -7.64
C VAL A 90 -8.69 8.91 -7.18
N ALA A 91 -9.47 9.82 -7.77
CA ALA A 91 -10.89 9.99 -7.49
C ALA A 91 -11.74 8.95 -8.24
N GLY A 92 -11.30 8.53 -9.42
CA GLY A 92 -12.02 7.57 -10.27
C GLY A 92 -11.14 6.99 -11.37
N TYR A 93 -11.40 5.74 -11.75
CA TYR A 93 -10.68 5.01 -12.79
C TYR A 93 -11.59 4.11 -13.64
N ALA A 94 -12.91 4.21 -13.44
CA ALA A 94 -13.90 3.32 -14.02
C ALA A 94 -14.66 4.00 -15.17
N GLY A 95 -15.23 3.22 -16.08
CA GLY A 95 -16.05 3.76 -17.19
C GLY A 95 -15.24 4.38 -18.33
N GLY A 96 -13.95 4.05 -18.45
CA GLY A 96 -13.09 4.50 -19.54
C GLY A 96 -12.40 5.86 -19.32
N PHE A 97 -12.64 6.50 -18.17
CA PHE A 97 -11.98 7.74 -17.75
C PHE A 97 -11.11 7.50 -16.51
N TRP A 98 -10.14 8.39 -16.33
CA TRP A 98 -9.20 8.40 -15.22
C TRP A 98 -9.15 9.80 -14.60
N ASP A 99 -9.76 9.95 -13.42
CA ASP A 99 -9.77 11.18 -12.65
C ASP A 99 -8.66 11.10 -11.59
N VAL A 100 -7.46 11.54 -11.98
CA VAL A 100 -6.20 11.27 -11.28
C VAL A 100 -5.43 12.55 -10.90
N PRO A 101 -5.98 13.41 -10.03
CA PRO A 101 -5.33 14.66 -9.65
C PRO A 101 -4.02 14.42 -8.86
N ASN A 102 -2.94 15.00 -9.35
CA ASN A 102 -1.64 15.01 -8.68
C ASN A 102 -1.51 16.20 -7.73
N HIS A 103 -0.76 16.01 -6.66
CA HIS A 103 -0.49 17.02 -5.64
C HIS A 103 0.97 16.96 -5.20
N VAL A 104 1.46 18.05 -4.62
CA VAL A 104 2.75 18.11 -3.93
C VAL A 104 2.57 18.62 -2.50
N VAL A 105 3.26 18.00 -1.55
CA VAL A 105 3.46 18.50 -0.19
C VAL A 105 4.96 18.59 0.12
N THR A 106 5.32 19.50 1.03
CA THR A 106 6.72 19.74 1.39
C THR A 106 6.92 19.78 2.90
N ALA A 107 8.13 19.45 3.34
CA ALA A 107 8.56 19.57 4.74
C ALA A 107 10.08 19.74 4.83
N THR A 108 10.57 20.39 5.88
CA THR A 108 12.01 20.47 6.18
C THR A 108 12.52 19.30 7.03
N SER A 109 11.60 18.44 7.50
CA SER A 109 11.88 17.19 8.21
C SER A 109 10.99 16.10 7.61
N ILE A 110 11.52 14.88 7.51
CA ILE A 110 10.78 13.73 6.97
C ILE A 110 9.54 13.37 7.82
N GLU A 111 9.54 13.73 9.10
CA GLU A 111 8.41 13.53 10.03
C GLU A 111 7.39 14.68 9.98
N GLY A 112 7.63 15.69 9.13
CA GLY A 112 6.81 16.89 9.03
C GLY A 112 7.19 17.99 10.03
N PRO A 113 6.31 18.98 10.25
CA PRO A 113 4.97 19.09 9.68
C PRO A 113 4.99 19.29 8.16
N TRP A 114 4.04 18.66 7.46
CA TRP A 114 3.89 18.76 6.02
C TRP A 114 2.97 19.93 5.63
N SER A 115 3.33 20.65 4.56
CA SER A 115 2.57 21.77 4.00
C SER A 115 1.17 21.37 3.55
N ASP A 116 0.29 22.34 3.29
CA ASP A 116 -0.94 22.07 2.54
C ASP A 116 -0.60 21.47 1.16
N PRO A 117 -1.41 20.54 0.63
CA PRO A 117 -1.23 20.01 -0.72
C PRO A 117 -1.43 21.10 -1.76
N VAL A 118 -0.46 21.28 -2.65
CA VAL A 118 -0.59 22.15 -3.82
C VAL A 118 -1.02 21.28 -5.00
N PRO A 119 -2.14 21.60 -5.68
CA PRO A 119 -2.61 20.83 -6.83
C PRO A 119 -1.69 21.01 -8.03
N LEU A 120 -1.43 19.91 -8.74
CA LEU A 120 -0.73 19.85 -10.01
C LEU A 120 -1.74 19.45 -11.11
N HIS A 121 -1.28 18.99 -12.27
CA HIS A 121 -2.19 18.53 -13.32
C HIS A 121 -2.82 17.16 -12.99
N ALA A 122 -3.89 16.81 -13.70
CA ALA A 122 -4.57 15.51 -13.62
C ALA A 122 -4.51 14.72 -14.95
N ARG A 123 -3.49 14.98 -15.79
CA ARG A 123 -3.32 14.35 -17.10
C ARG A 123 -3.03 12.85 -17.05
N GLY A 124 -2.38 12.42 -15.96
CA GLY A 124 -1.99 11.07 -15.67
C GLY A 124 -1.51 10.96 -14.23
N PHE A 125 -1.19 9.74 -13.82
CA PHE A 125 -0.71 9.38 -12.49
C PHE A 125 0.81 9.17 -12.49
N ASP A 126 1.34 8.58 -11.42
CA ASP A 126 2.77 8.40 -11.17
C ASP A 126 3.60 9.70 -11.31
N PRO A 127 3.20 10.78 -10.62
CA PRO A 127 4.01 11.99 -10.61
C PRO A 127 5.37 11.70 -9.98
N SER A 128 6.43 12.19 -10.60
CA SER A 128 7.79 12.14 -10.06
C SER A 128 8.48 13.49 -10.20
N LEU A 129 9.14 13.93 -9.14
CA LEU A 129 9.86 15.20 -9.15
C LEU A 129 11.37 14.95 -9.31
N PHE A 130 11.94 15.49 -10.38
CA PHE A 130 13.38 15.48 -10.64
C PHE A 130 13.96 16.88 -10.36
N HIS A 131 15.06 16.92 -9.61
CA HIS A 131 15.81 18.15 -9.32
C HIS A 131 17.12 18.12 -10.09
N ASP A 132 17.32 19.07 -10.99
CA ASP A 132 18.49 19.13 -11.86
C ASP A 132 19.62 19.96 -11.21
N GLU A 133 20.85 19.73 -11.67
CA GLU A 133 22.05 20.42 -11.20
C GLU A 133 22.08 21.90 -11.61
N ASP A 134 21.26 22.31 -12.58
CA ASP A 134 21.11 23.71 -12.99
C ASP A 134 20.16 24.51 -12.07
N GLY A 135 19.61 23.86 -11.03
CA GLY A 135 18.69 24.45 -10.05
C GLY A 135 17.22 24.42 -10.46
N ARG A 136 16.88 23.92 -11.65
CA ARG A 136 15.49 23.73 -12.10
C ARG A 136 14.96 22.40 -11.60
N SER A 137 13.64 22.31 -11.49
CA SER A 137 12.95 21.07 -11.14
C SER A 137 11.90 20.75 -12.19
N TRP A 138 11.63 19.46 -12.36
CA TRP A 138 10.76 18.96 -13.42
C TRP A 138 9.83 17.90 -12.87
N LEU A 139 8.54 18.08 -13.09
CA LEU A 139 7.53 17.08 -12.86
C LEU A 139 7.48 16.14 -14.08
N LEU A 140 7.56 14.85 -13.81
CA LEU A 140 7.31 13.76 -14.75
C LEU A 140 5.99 13.10 -14.39
N SER A 141 5.28 12.58 -15.37
CA SER A 141 4.15 11.66 -15.16
C SER A 141 3.91 10.86 -16.44
N ASN A 142 3.09 9.81 -16.36
CA ASN A 142 2.47 9.32 -17.59
C ASN A 142 1.42 10.33 -18.10
N ASP A 143 1.04 10.20 -19.37
CA ASP A 143 -0.03 10.96 -19.99
C ASP A 143 -1.12 9.96 -20.44
N LEU A 144 -2.36 10.20 -20.02
CA LEU A 144 -3.45 9.26 -20.28
C LEU A 144 -4.24 9.66 -21.53
N ASP A 145 -4.55 8.66 -22.36
CA ASP A 145 -5.39 8.77 -23.54
C ASP A 145 -6.67 7.95 -23.37
N TRP A 146 -7.75 8.63 -23.01
CA TRP A 146 -9.07 8.03 -22.79
C TRP A 146 -9.81 7.69 -24.09
N ARG A 147 -9.29 8.08 -25.26
CA ARG A 147 -10.00 7.94 -26.53
C ARG A 147 -10.18 6.46 -26.90
N PRO A 148 -11.40 6.02 -27.27
CA PRO A 148 -11.61 4.65 -27.73
C PRO A 148 -10.70 4.27 -28.91
N GLY A 149 -10.12 3.07 -28.86
CA GLY A 149 -9.20 2.56 -29.89
C GLY A 149 -7.74 2.99 -29.70
N HIS A 150 -7.43 3.81 -28.69
CA HIS A 150 -6.07 4.14 -28.29
C HIS A 150 -5.66 3.31 -27.06
N HIS A 151 -4.36 3.06 -26.93
CA HIS A 151 -3.82 2.53 -25.68
C HIS A 151 -3.85 3.65 -24.63
N TRP A 152 -4.24 3.34 -23.39
CA TRP A 152 -4.47 4.36 -22.37
C TRP A 152 -3.20 5.12 -21.97
N SER A 153 -2.02 4.52 -22.07
CA SER A 153 -0.74 5.21 -21.88
C SER A 153 -0.30 5.85 -23.20
N ALA A 154 -0.26 7.17 -23.25
CA ALA A 154 0.30 7.97 -24.35
C ALA A 154 1.81 8.27 -24.19
N GLY A 155 2.45 7.72 -23.16
CA GLY A 155 3.87 7.89 -22.85
C GLY A 155 4.10 8.79 -21.65
N ILE A 156 5.34 9.26 -21.51
CA ILE A 156 5.82 10.07 -20.39
C ILE A 156 5.94 11.53 -20.81
N ILE A 157 5.41 12.42 -19.98
CA ILE A 157 5.53 13.88 -20.13
C ILE A 157 6.48 14.45 -19.08
N ALA A 158 7.13 15.56 -19.43
CA ALA A 158 7.91 16.39 -18.52
C ALA A 158 7.42 17.84 -18.59
N GLN A 159 7.29 18.48 -17.42
CA GLN A 159 6.92 19.89 -17.30
C GLN A 159 7.73 20.53 -16.18
N GLU A 160 8.20 21.76 -16.39
CA GLU A 160 9.01 22.45 -15.38
C GLU A 160 8.16 22.77 -14.15
N PHE A 161 8.76 22.60 -12.98
CA PHE A 161 8.16 22.84 -11.68
C PHE A 161 8.90 23.98 -10.96
N ASP A 162 8.17 25.05 -10.67
CA ASP A 162 8.64 26.16 -9.85
C ASP A 162 8.51 25.80 -8.37
N ARG A 163 9.65 25.59 -7.71
CA ARG A 163 9.74 25.22 -6.30
C ARG A 163 9.24 26.32 -5.36
N ASP A 164 9.33 27.58 -5.76
CA ASP A 164 8.95 28.70 -4.89
C ASP A 164 7.43 28.89 -4.83
N THR A 165 6.76 28.68 -5.98
CA THR A 165 5.31 28.87 -6.08
C THR A 165 4.52 27.56 -6.04
N GLY A 166 5.19 26.40 -6.18
CA GLY A 166 4.55 25.09 -6.28
C GLY A 166 3.79 24.88 -7.59
N LYS A 167 4.10 25.65 -8.64
CA LYS A 167 3.36 25.66 -9.91
C LYS A 167 4.13 25.01 -11.04
N LEU A 168 3.39 24.50 -12.01
CA LEU A 168 3.94 24.03 -13.27
C LEU A 168 4.08 25.18 -14.26
N LEU A 169 5.21 25.22 -14.96
CA LEU A 169 5.56 26.26 -15.92
C LEU A 169 5.53 25.71 -17.36
N GLY A 170 5.12 26.56 -18.31
CA GLY A 170 5.06 26.19 -19.73
C GLY A 170 4.06 25.08 -20.04
N GLU A 171 4.20 24.47 -21.21
CA GLU A 171 3.40 23.33 -21.65
C GLU A 171 4.15 22.01 -21.40
N PRO A 172 3.47 20.91 -21.09
CA PRO A 172 4.10 19.60 -20.94
C PRO A 172 4.66 19.10 -22.28
N VAL A 173 5.82 18.44 -22.22
CA VAL A 173 6.50 17.85 -23.39
C VAL A 173 6.51 16.34 -23.26
N THR A 174 5.99 15.61 -24.24
CA THR A 174 6.14 14.15 -24.31
C THR A 174 7.60 13.81 -24.62
N ILE A 175 8.28 13.15 -23.68
CA ILE A 175 9.72 12.84 -23.77
C ILE A 175 9.99 11.38 -24.16
N PHE A 176 9.03 10.48 -23.94
CA PHE A 176 9.21 9.05 -24.20
C PHE A 176 7.86 8.37 -24.46
N SER A 177 7.76 7.60 -25.55
CA SER A 177 6.52 6.91 -25.94
C SER A 177 6.42 5.46 -25.47
N GLY A 178 7.40 4.98 -24.69
CA GLY A 178 7.45 3.58 -24.25
C GLY A 178 8.08 2.61 -25.25
N THR A 179 7.96 1.34 -24.93
CA THR A 179 8.40 0.20 -25.75
C THR A 179 7.20 -0.68 -26.15
N PRO A 180 7.40 -1.72 -26.98
CA PRO A 180 6.33 -2.69 -27.28
C PRO A 180 5.75 -3.44 -26.07
N ALA A 181 6.34 -3.30 -24.87
CA ALA A 181 5.78 -3.84 -23.63
C ALA A 181 4.50 -3.11 -23.17
N LEU A 182 4.21 -1.91 -23.72
CA LEU A 182 3.06 -1.08 -23.38
C LEU A 182 3.00 -0.71 -21.89
N TYR A 183 1.88 -0.09 -21.47
CA TYR A 183 1.62 0.30 -20.07
C TYR A 183 2.76 1.11 -19.44
N THR A 184 3.32 2.05 -20.21
CA THR A 184 4.46 2.87 -19.78
C THR A 184 4.04 3.88 -18.72
N GLU A 185 4.57 3.69 -17.51
CA GLU A 185 4.22 4.44 -16.30
C GLU A 185 5.45 4.56 -15.36
N GLY A 186 5.27 5.01 -14.13
CA GLY A 186 6.31 5.10 -13.10
C GLY A 186 7.60 5.81 -13.55
N PRO A 187 7.55 7.02 -14.16
CA PRO A 187 8.74 7.66 -14.68
C PRO A 187 9.64 8.22 -13.57
N HIS A 188 10.92 7.89 -13.61
CA HIS A 188 11.93 8.54 -12.77
C HIS A 188 13.15 8.93 -13.61
N VAL A 189 13.62 10.18 -13.47
CA VAL A 189 14.84 10.64 -14.13
C VAL A 189 16.01 10.68 -13.14
N TYR A 190 17.17 10.20 -13.60
CA TYR A 190 18.44 10.28 -12.89
C TYR A 190 19.50 10.88 -13.83
N ARG A 191 20.38 11.71 -13.29
CA ARG A 191 21.50 12.28 -14.04
C ARG A 191 22.80 11.58 -13.66
N ARG A 192 23.56 11.12 -14.66
CA ARG A 192 24.85 10.43 -14.46
C ARG A 192 25.71 10.54 -15.70
N ASP A 193 26.99 10.92 -15.55
CA ASP A 193 28.00 10.99 -16.64
C ASP A 193 27.53 11.75 -17.90
N GLY A 194 26.83 12.87 -17.70
CA GLY A 194 26.31 13.71 -18.79
C GLY A 194 25.13 13.09 -19.56
N TRP A 195 24.44 12.13 -18.96
CA TRP A 195 23.20 11.55 -19.45
C TRP A 195 22.06 11.76 -18.46
N TYR A 196 20.85 11.92 -18.99
CA TYR A 196 19.60 11.72 -18.26
C TYR A 196 19.13 10.30 -18.53
N TYR A 197 18.97 9.51 -17.48
CA TYR A 197 18.41 8.16 -17.52
C TYR A 197 16.95 8.24 -17.08
N LEU A 198 16.04 7.81 -17.95
CA LEU A 198 14.63 7.64 -17.64
C LEU A 198 14.38 6.17 -17.32
N LEU A 199 13.99 5.90 -16.08
CA LEU A 199 13.38 4.63 -15.68
C LEU A 199 11.87 4.74 -15.88
N THR A 200 11.25 3.67 -16.38
CA THR A 200 9.79 3.51 -16.44
C THR A 200 9.39 2.10 -16.03
N ALA A 201 8.20 1.96 -15.46
CA ALA A 201 7.50 0.69 -15.41
C ALA A 201 6.78 0.43 -16.75
N GLU A 202 6.73 -0.83 -17.18
CA GLU A 202 6.00 -1.27 -18.38
C GLU A 202 5.40 -2.66 -18.18
N GLY A 203 4.51 -3.09 -19.08
CA GLY A 203 3.84 -4.41 -19.01
C GLY A 203 2.67 -4.46 -18.03
N GLY A 204 2.42 -3.38 -17.29
CA GLY A 204 1.40 -3.27 -16.24
C GLY A 204 1.81 -4.02 -14.98
N THR A 205 1.25 -3.64 -13.83
CA THR A 205 1.63 -4.19 -12.51
C THR A 205 1.26 -5.68 -12.27
N GLY A 206 0.94 -6.44 -13.32
CA GLY A 206 0.61 -7.86 -13.29
C GLY A 206 1.83 -8.76 -13.52
N TRP A 207 1.61 -9.91 -14.16
CA TRP A 207 2.66 -10.92 -14.38
C TRP A 207 3.73 -10.50 -15.38
N ASP A 208 3.41 -9.58 -16.30
CA ASP A 208 4.29 -9.09 -17.35
C ASP A 208 5.08 -7.83 -16.96
N HIS A 209 4.97 -7.41 -15.70
CA HIS A 209 5.60 -6.21 -15.17
C HIS A 209 7.12 -6.22 -15.37
N GLN A 210 7.67 -5.06 -15.71
CA GLN A 210 9.10 -4.87 -15.91
C GLN A 210 9.57 -3.44 -15.61
N VAL A 211 10.88 -3.28 -15.39
CA VAL A 211 11.57 -1.98 -15.39
C VAL A 211 12.32 -1.79 -16.71
N THR A 212 12.01 -0.72 -17.41
CA THR A 212 12.69 -0.29 -18.63
C THR A 212 13.57 0.92 -18.34
N VAL A 213 14.72 1.01 -19.01
CA VAL A 213 15.61 2.16 -18.95
C VAL A 213 15.83 2.73 -20.34
N ALA A 214 15.77 4.05 -20.45
CA ALA A 214 16.20 4.80 -21.61
C ALA A 214 17.15 5.93 -21.17
N ARG A 215 17.92 6.50 -22.09
CA ARG A 215 18.77 7.67 -21.79
C ARG A 215 18.82 8.70 -22.90
N ALA A 216 19.04 9.96 -22.54
CA ALA A 216 19.17 11.09 -23.46
C ALA A 216 20.28 12.06 -23.02
N ARG A 217 20.81 12.85 -23.96
CA ARG A 217 21.76 13.95 -23.66
C ARG A 217 21.07 15.23 -23.18
N SER A 218 19.76 15.32 -23.38
CA SER A 218 18.90 16.40 -22.91
C SER A 218 17.74 15.79 -22.14
N LEU A 219 17.29 16.44 -21.06
CA LEU A 219 16.15 15.99 -20.27
C LEU A 219 14.90 15.78 -21.14
N LEU A 220 14.70 16.65 -22.14
CA LEU A 220 13.56 16.60 -23.06
C LEU A 220 13.76 15.63 -24.23
N GLY A 221 14.80 14.80 -24.19
CA GLY A 221 15.05 13.76 -25.18
C GLY A 221 15.82 14.22 -26.43
N PRO A 222 15.79 13.42 -27.51
CA PRO A 222 15.11 12.12 -27.59
C PRO A 222 15.80 11.06 -26.72
N TYR A 223 15.00 10.21 -26.07
CA TYR A 223 15.50 9.08 -25.27
C TYR A 223 15.76 7.85 -26.14
N GLN A 224 16.95 7.28 -26.01
CA GLN A 224 17.31 5.99 -26.57
C GLN A 224 17.05 4.89 -25.53
N VAL A 225 16.28 3.87 -25.88
CA VAL A 225 16.04 2.70 -25.02
C VAL A 225 17.32 1.86 -24.89
N ASP A 226 17.53 1.28 -23.72
CA ASP A 226 18.59 0.30 -23.50
C ASP A 226 18.48 -0.86 -24.52
N PRO A 227 19.54 -1.18 -25.27
CA PRO A 227 19.52 -2.29 -26.22
C PRO A 227 19.31 -3.67 -25.55
N VAL A 228 19.49 -3.77 -24.22
CA VAL A 228 19.27 -4.99 -23.43
C VAL A 228 18.14 -4.74 -22.40
N THR A 229 16.95 -4.44 -22.91
CA THR A 229 15.73 -4.29 -22.10
C THR A 229 15.04 -5.65 -21.84
N PRO A 230 14.36 -5.86 -20.70
CA PRO A 230 14.24 -4.96 -19.54
C PRO A 230 15.44 -5.02 -18.60
N LEU A 231 15.58 -4.00 -17.74
CA LEU A 231 16.53 -4.00 -16.62
C LEU A 231 16.17 -5.09 -15.60
N LEU A 232 14.87 -5.28 -15.37
CA LEU A 232 14.32 -6.22 -14.40
C LEU A 232 12.95 -6.72 -14.86
N SER A 233 12.71 -8.02 -14.84
CA SER A 233 11.37 -8.61 -14.93
C SER A 233 11.36 -10.05 -14.39
N ALA A 234 10.18 -10.50 -13.94
CA ALA A 234 9.92 -11.92 -13.65
C ALA A 234 9.08 -12.60 -14.75
N ALA A 235 8.64 -11.86 -15.77
CA ALA A 235 7.63 -12.29 -16.74
C ALA A 235 7.99 -13.58 -17.49
N ARG A 236 9.28 -13.85 -17.71
CA ARG A 236 9.75 -15.04 -18.43
C ARG A 236 10.07 -16.24 -17.53
N GLU A 237 9.97 -16.08 -16.22
CA GLU A 237 10.33 -17.09 -15.23
C GLU A 237 9.20 -17.25 -14.19
N PRO A 238 8.07 -17.90 -14.55
CA PRO A 238 6.85 -17.96 -13.73
C PRO A 238 7.04 -18.67 -12.38
N ARG A 239 8.13 -19.44 -12.23
CA ARG A 239 8.49 -20.16 -10.99
C ARG A 239 9.36 -19.37 -10.04
N LEU A 240 9.76 -18.14 -10.38
CA LEU A 240 10.47 -17.30 -9.41
C LEU A 240 9.57 -17.04 -8.21
N PRO A 241 10.11 -17.12 -6.97
CA PRO A 241 9.32 -16.87 -5.76
C PRO A 241 8.89 -15.41 -5.63
N LEU A 242 9.56 -14.50 -6.34
CA LEU A 242 9.19 -13.09 -6.47
C LEU A 242 8.74 -12.86 -7.91
N GLN A 243 7.48 -12.45 -8.08
CA GLN A 243 6.85 -12.15 -9.36
C GLN A 243 6.55 -10.65 -9.48
N LYS A 244 5.96 -10.23 -10.60
CA LYS A 244 5.50 -8.84 -10.84
C LYS A 244 6.60 -7.77 -10.66
N ALA A 245 7.87 -8.15 -10.86
CA ALA A 245 9.01 -7.28 -10.60
C ALA A 245 9.03 -6.06 -11.55
N GLY A 246 8.74 -4.88 -11.01
CA GLY A 246 8.63 -3.64 -11.79
C GLY A 246 8.49 -2.40 -10.89
N HIS A 247 8.13 -1.26 -11.49
CA HIS A 247 7.92 0.02 -10.80
C HIS A 247 9.02 0.35 -9.78
N GLY A 248 10.23 0.60 -10.30
CA GLY A 248 11.42 0.74 -9.49
C GLY A 248 12.04 2.14 -9.47
N SER A 249 12.74 2.44 -8.38
CA SER A 249 13.50 3.68 -8.18
C SER A 249 14.94 3.37 -7.73
N LEU A 250 15.89 4.18 -8.20
CA LEU A 250 17.32 3.97 -7.97
C LEU A 250 17.82 4.84 -6.81
N VAL A 251 18.77 4.28 -6.06
CA VAL A 251 19.56 5.03 -5.08
C VAL A 251 21.04 4.70 -5.23
N GLN A 252 21.89 5.72 -5.06
CA GLN A 252 23.33 5.54 -4.94
C GLN A 252 23.75 5.73 -3.48
N THR A 253 24.52 4.79 -2.95
CA THR A 253 25.13 4.88 -1.61
C THR A 253 26.29 5.89 -1.57
N PRO A 254 26.74 6.35 -0.39
CA PRO A 254 27.93 7.20 -0.27
C PRO A 254 29.20 6.56 -0.85
N ALA A 255 29.30 5.23 -0.81
CA ALA A 255 30.40 4.46 -1.40
C ALA A 255 30.28 4.28 -2.94
N GLY A 256 29.23 4.83 -3.56
CA GLY A 256 29.02 4.78 -5.00
C GLY A 256 28.33 3.51 -5.52
N GLN A 257 28.00 2.55 -4.65
CA GLN A 257 27.19 1.37 -5.01
C GLN A 257 25.76 1.79 -5.32
N TRP A 258 25.14 1.20 -6.35
CA TRP A 258 23.77 1.49 -6.76
C TRP A 258 22.83 0.35 -6.39
N TYR A 259 21.61 0.71 -6.01
CA TYR A 259 20.52 -0.23 -5.73
C TYR A 259 19.24 0.25 -6.39
N LEU A 260 18.43 -0.71 -6.85
CA LEU A 260 17.07 -0.50 -7.31
C LEU A 260 16.11 -1.01 -6.22
N ALA A 261 15.25 -0.15 -5.70
CA ALA A 261 14.03 -0.56 -5.00
C ALA A 261 12.94 -0.80 -6.04
N TYR A 262 12.15 -1.86 -5.91
CA TYR A 262 11.10 -2.21 -6.87
C TYR A 262 10.02 -3.05 -6.20
N LEU A 263 8.81 -3.05 -6.77
CA LEU A 263 7.72 -3.86 -6.23
C LEU A 263 7.77 -5.32 -6.72
N VAL A 264 7.24 -6.25 -5.93
CA VAL A 264 7.08 -7.67 -6.27
C VAL A 264 5.77 -8.22 -5.71
N GLY A 265 5.27 -9.31 -6.26
CA GLY A 265 4.24 -10.16 -5.65
C GLY A 265 4.79 -11.53 -5.26
N ARG A 266 4.25 -12.12 -4.18
CA ARG A 266 4.51 -13.51 -3.79
C ARG A 266 3.23 -14.34 -3.94
N PRO A 267 3.01 -14.98 -5.10
CA PRO A 267 1.83 -15.80 -5.31
C PRO A 267 1.89 -17.09 -4.48
N LEU A 268 0.74 -17.66 -4.14
CA LEU A 268 0.64 -18.94 -3.43
C LEU A 268 1.27 -20.11 -4.20
N THR A 269 1.04 -20.12 -5.50
CA THR A 269 1.59 -21.08 -6.46
C THR A 269 2.05 -20.35 -7.72
N GLU A 270 2.26 -21.06 -8.85
CA GLU A 270 2.74 -20.43 -10.09
C GLU A 270 1.69 -19.47 -10.67
N ARG A 271 1.94 -18.14 -10.56
CA ARG A 271 1.03 -17.06 -11.02
C ARG A 271 -0.38 -17.12 -10.44
N ASP A 272 -0.46 -17.51 -9.17
CA ASP A 272 -1.69 -17.59 -8.37
C ASP A 272 -1.94 -16.29 -7.58
N GLU A 273 -2.92 -16.32 -6.68
CA GLU A 273 -3.31 -15.21 -5.82
C GLU A 273 -2.16 -14.69 -4.93
N CYS A 274 -1.95 -13.37 -4.93
CA CYS A 274 -1.02 -12.67 -4.04
C CYS A 274 -1.78 -12.07 -2.86
N VAL A 275 -2.11 -12.87 -1.84
CA VAL A 275 -2.86 -12.41 -0.65
C VAL A 275 -2.15 -11.28 0.11
N LEU A 276 -0.82 -11.27 0.08
CA LEU A 276 -0.02 -10.21 0.72
C LEU A 276 -0.01 -8.90 -0.08
N GLY A 277 -0.60 -8.89 -1.27
CA GLY A 277 -0.53 -7.78 -2.21
C GLY A 277 0.84 -7.66 -2.87
N ARG A 278 1.19 -6.42 -3.24
CA ARG A 278 2.50 -6.03 -3.76
C ARG A 278 3.40 -5.53 -2.64
N GLU A 279 4.62 -6.02 -2.59
CA GLU A 279 5.63 -5.84 -1.54
C GLU A 279 6.87 -5.12 -2.13
N THR A 280 7.75 -4.55 -1.30
CA THR A 280 8.98 -3.90 -1.80
C THR A 280 10.20 -4.82 -1.67
N ALA A 281 10.98 -4.92 -2.74
CA ALA A 281 12.25 -5.62 -2.82
C ALA A 281 13.39 -4.68 -3.26
N LEU A 282 14.63 -5.15 -3.11
CA LEU A 282 15.85 -4.42 -3.46
C LEU A 282 16.81 -5.29 -4.29
N ALA A 283 17.48 -4.71 -5.28
CA ALA A 283 18.51 -5.39 -6.06
C ALA A 283 19.74 -4.49 -6.29
N PRO A 284 20.96 -5.01 -6.19
CA PRO A 284 22.17 -4.26 -6.55
C PRO A 284 22.20 -4.01 -8.05
N VAL A 285 22.64 -2.82 -8.42
CA VAL A 285 22.79 -2.37 -9.80
C VAL A 285 24.27 -2.11 -10.07
N HIS A 286 24.77 -2.68 -11.16
CA HIS A 286 26.10 -2.35 -11.68
C HIS A 286 25.97 -1.63 -13.02
N TRP A 287 26.93 -0.76 -13.32
CA TRP A 287 26.96 0.01 -14.56
C TRP A 287 27.97 -0.60 -15.52
N THR A 288 27.57 -0.84 -16.77
CA THR A 288 28.48 -1.34 -17.81
C THR A 288 29.41 -0.24 -18.33
N ALA A 289 30.45 -0.63 -19.07
CA ALA A 289 31.36 0.31 -19.72
C ALA A 289 30.64 1.23 -20.73
N GLU A 290 29.56 0.75 -21.34
CA GLU A 290 28.70 1.50 -22.25
C GLU A 290 27.75 2.46 -21.52
N GLY A 291 27.75 2.43 -20.17
CA GLY A 291 26.97 3.29 -19.31
C GLY A 291 25.52 2.86 -19.17
N TRP A 292 25.22 1.57 -19.10
CA TRP A 292 23.86 1.07 -18.83
C TRP A 292 23.79 0.35 -17.47
N PRO A 293 22.68 0.50 -16.70
CA PRO A 293 22.50 -0.21 -15.45
C PRO A 293 22.12 -1.67 -15.71
N ARG A 294 22.59 -2.60 -14.88
CA ARG A 294 22.31 -4.03 -14.99
C ARG A 294 22.05 -4.62 -13.61
N ILE A 295 21.12 -5.57 -13.58
CA ILE A 295 20.86 -6.46 -12.44
C ILE A 295 21.24 -7.88 -12.88
N GLU A 296 21.83 -8.65 -11.96
CA GLU A 296 22.24 -10.02 -12.23
C GLU A 296 21.07 -10.86 -12.76
N GLY A 297 21.20 -11.37 -13.98
CA GLY A 297 20.16 -12.15 -14.67
C GLY A 297 18.89 -11.38 -15.03
N ALA A 298 18.84 -10.04 -14.87
CA ALA A 298 17.65 -9.20 -15.11
C ALA A 298 16.37 -9.69 -14.39
N ARG A 299 16.52 -10.32 -13.21
CA ARG A 299 15.44 -10.97 -12.47
C ARG A 299 15.48 -10.62 -10.97
N PRO A 300 14.34 -10.71 -10.26
CA PRO A 300 14.33 -10.52 -8.82
C PRO A 300 14.98 -11.71 -8.09
N ALA A 301 15.53 -11.46 -6.89
CA ALA A 301 16.14 -12.50 -6.06
C ALA A 301 15.68 -12.37 -4.59
N LEU A 302 15.51 -13.52 -3.91
CA LEU A 302 15.15 -13.56 -2.49
C LEU A 302 16.25 -13.03 -1.57
N THR A 303 17.51 -13.15 -1.98
CA THR A 303 18.65 -12.70 -1.20
C THR A 303 19.61 -11.97 -2.11
N VAL A 304 20.05 -10.78 -1.71
CA VAL A 304 21.01 -9.97 -2.46
C VAL A 304 22.16 -9.48 -1.57
N PRO A 305 23.33 -9.15 -2.13
CA PRO A 305 24.41 -8.51 -1.39
C PRO A 305 23.95 -7.20 -0.70
N ALA A 306 24.29 -7.04 0.57
CA ALA A 306 24.12 -5.78 1.27
C ALA A 306 25.20 -4.77 0.81
N PRO A 307 24.94 -3.46 0.88
CA PRO A 307 25.95 -2.46 0.57
C PRO A 307 27.08 -2.49 1.61
N ASP A 308 28.19 -1.84 1.29
CA ASP A 308 29.33 -1.66 2.18
C ASP A 308 29.04 -0.55 3.20
N LEU A 309 27.99 -0.75 4.00
CA LEU A 309 27.53 0.14 5.07
C LEU A 309 27.54 -0.60 6.41
N PRO A 310 27.76 0.10 7.53
CA PRO A 310 27.59 -0.48 8.86
C PRO A 310 26.17 -0.97 9.06
N ALA A 311 26.01 -2.22 9.53
CA ALA A 311 24.69 -2.75 9.87
C ALA A 311 24.02 -1.91 10.96
N HIS A 312 22.74 -1.63 10.78
CA HIS A 312 21.95 -0.78 11.66
C HIS A 312 20.58 -1.44 11.95
N PRO A 313 20.53 -2.53 12.73
CA PRO A 313 19.28 -3.17 13.09
C PRO A 313 18.44 -2.28 14.00
N TRP A 314 17.13 -2.27 13.78
CA TRP A 314 16.16 -1.60 14.63
C TRP A 314 15.58 -2.56 15.67
N PRO A 315 15.04 -2.06 16.80
CA PRO A 315 14.23 -2.89 17.69
C PRO A 315 13.08 -3.56 16.93
N ALA A 316 12.80 -4.82 17.25
CA ALA A 316 11.66 -5.53 16.68
C ALA A 316 10.35 -4.83 17.07
N GLU A 317 9.37 -4.83 16.17
CA GLU A 317 8.00 -4.44 16.50
C GLU A 317 7.48 -5.35 17.62
N PRO A 318 6.89 -4.81 18.70
CA PRO A 318 6.22 -5.63 19.69
C PRO A 318 5.10 -6.45 19.06
N GLU A 319 5.01 -7.74 19.41
CA GLU A 319 3.94 -8.60 18.93
C GLU A 319 2.56 -8.13 19.42
N THR A 320 2.50 -7.55 20.63
CA THR A 320 1.28 -7.06 21.26
C THR A 320 1.28 -5.55 21.39
N ASP A 321 0.20 -4.93 20.92
CA ASP A 321 -0.18 -3.55 21.25
C ASP A 321 -1.25 -3.59 22.36
N ASP A 322 -0.94 -3.01 23.51
CA ASP A 322 -1.84 -2.89 24.68
C ASP A 322 -2.63 -1.57 24.69
N PHE A 323 -2.47 -0.76 23.63
CA PHE A 323 -3.12 0.54 23.47
C PHE A 323 -2.88 1.49 24.65
N ALA A 324 -1.75 1.36 25.35
CA ALA A 324 -1.35 2.27 26.42
C ALA A 324 -0.70 3.56 25.89
N ALA A 325 -0.15 3.53 24.66
CA ALA A 325 0.42 4.70 24.01
C ALA A 325 -0.67 5.75 23.69
N PRO A 326 -0.35 7.05 23.71
CA PRO A 326 -1.33 8.10 23.45
C PRO A 326 -1.71 8.24 21.97
N VAL A 327 -0.96 7.58 21.07
CA VAL A 327 -1.18 7.58 19.62
C VAL A 327 -1.11 6.16 19.11
N LEU A 328 -1.85 5.86 18.03
CA LEU A 328 -1.73 4.56 17.37
C LEU A 328 -0.33 4.38 16.79
N GLY A 329 0.23 3.18 16.98
CA GLY A 329 1.51 2.81 16.38
C GLY A 329 1.47 2.81 14.84
N PRO A 330 2.65 2.91 14.19
CA PRO A 330 2.75 3.07 12.73
C PRO A 330 2.27 1.85 11.94
N GLN A 331 2.15 0.68 12.57
CA GLN A 331 1.63 -0.55 11.98
C GLN A 331 0.12 -0.48 11.66
N TRP A 332 -0.61 0.41 12.33
CA TRP A 332 -2.06 0.55 12.16
C TRP A 332 -2.41 1.51 11.03
N SER A 333 -3.40 1.12 10.24
CA SER A 333 -4.05 1.92 9.21
C SER A 333 -5.55 2.03 9.50
N THR A 334 -6.17 3.07 8.95
CA THR A 334 -7.63 3.28 8.97
C THR A 334 -8.14 3.44 7.54
N LEU A 335 -9.41 3.10 7.30
CA LEU A 335 -9.96 3.09 5.94
C LEU A 335 -10.59 4.44 5.60
N ARG A 336 -10.04 5.15 4.61
CA ARG A 336 -10.49 6.43 4.03
C ARG A 336 -10.57 7.66 4.95
N ARG A 337 -10.60 7.47 6.27
CA ARG A 337 -10.63 8.56 7.24
C ARG A 337 -9.46 8.42 8.22
N PRO A 338 -8.82 9.52 8.63
CA PRO A 338 -7.76 9.46 9.63
C PRO A 338 -8.33 9.05 11.00
N PHE A 339 -7.45 8.56 11.87
CA PHE A 339 -7.80 8.34 13.27
C PHE A 339 -8.22 9.68 13.89
N HIS A 340 -9.44 9.73 14.44
CA HIS A 340 -10.01 10.97 14.94
C HIS A 340 -11.01 10.71 16.08
N ALA A 341 -11.12 11.68 16.99
CA ALA A 341 -11.86 11.56 18.25
C ALA A 341 -13.38 11.37 18.11
N ASP A 342 -13.94 11.62 16.91
CA ASP A 342 -15.38 11.45 16.65
C ASP A 342 -15.78 9.98 16.46
N TRP A 343 -14.82 9.09 16.16
CA TRP A 343 -15.09 7.66 15.94
C TRP A 343 -14.15 6.71 16.67
N ALA A 344 -12.97 7.16 17.10
CA ALA A 344 -12.01 6.34 17.82
C ALA A 344 -11.31 7.10 18.95
N SER A 345 -10.87 6.39 19.99
CA SER A 345 -10.16 6.99 21.12
C SER A 345 -9.24 6.02 21.84
N LEU A 346 -8.05 6.49 22.20
CA LEU A 346 -7.13 5.81 23.14
C LEU A 346 -7.24 6.38 24.57
N HIS A 347 -8.12 7.36 24.78
CA HIS A 347 -8.24 8.11 26.04
C HIS A 347 -9.60 7.95 26.72
N ALA A 348 -10.65 7.60 25.95
CA ALA A 348 -11.99 7.36 26.49
C ALA A 348 -12.02 6.25 27.56
N ARG A 349 -11.09 5.29 27.45
CA ARG A 349 -10.80 4.25 28.45
C ARG A 349 -9.30 3.91 28.37
N PRO A 350 -8.46 4.42 29.28
CA PRO A 350 -7.01 4.17 29.24
C PRO A 350 -6.66 2.67 29.14
N GLY A 351 -5.63 2.34 28.35
CA GLY A 351 -5.23 0.96 28.04
C GLY A 351 -6.20 0.21 27.13
N HIS A 352 -7.03 0.94 26.38
CA HIS A 352 -7.94 0.38 25.38
C HIS A 352 -8.00 1.29 24.16
N LEU A 353 -8.16 0.68 22.99
CA LEU A 353 -8.67 1.34 21.80
C LEU A 353 -10.20 1.23 21.79
N ARG A 354 -10.89 2.35 21.93
CA ARG A 354 -12.35 2.43 21.74
C ARG A 354 -12.66 2.77 20.28
N LEU A 355 -13.51 1.97 19.65
CA LEU A 355 -14.13 2.26 18.36
C LEU A 355 -15.63 2.47 18.52
N HIS A 356 -16.14 3.61 18.07
CA HIS A 356 -17.56 3.88 17.98
C HIS A 356 -18.13 3.31 16.68
N GLY A 357 -19.23 2.57 16.78
CA GLY A 357 -19.82 1.85 15.64
C GLY A 357 -20.09 2.76 14.44
N GLY A 358 -19.37 2.47 13.35
CA GLY A 358 -19.48 3.20 12.09
C GLY A 358 -20.41 2.50 11.09
N ARG A 359 -20.18 2.74 9.81
CA ARG A 359 -20.90 2.12 8.68
C ARG A 359 -20.44 0.68 8.43
N SER A 360 -21.17 0.00 7.55
CA SER A 360 -20.94 -1.40 7.20
C SER A 360 -19.63 -1.63 6.44
N PRO A 361 -19.13 -2.88 6.37
CA PRO A 361 -17.93 -3.21 5.60
C PRO A 361 -18.00 -2.92 4.10
N SER A 362 -19.19 -2.72 3.55
CA SER A 362 -19.38 -2.35 2.15
C SER A 362 -19.39 -0.84 1.91
N SER A 363 -19.28 -0.03 2.97
CA SER A 363 -19.32 1.43 2.88
C SER A 363 -17.96 2.00 2.50
N LYS A 364 -17.98 2.99 1.61
CA LYS A 364 -16.83 3.85 1.29
C LYS A 364 -16.78 5.12 2.15
N PHE A 365 -17.63 5.19 3.17
CA PHE A 365 -17.83 6.33 4.05
C PHE A 365 -17.88 5.85 5.50
N ASP A 366 -17.29 6.62 6.41
CA ASP A 366 -17.48 6.53 7.87
C ASP A 366 -17.40 5.10 8.46
N THR A 367 -16.50 4.26 7.97
CA THR A 367 -16.23 2.96 8.59
C THR A 367 -15.37 3.14 9.84
N SER A 368 -15.58 2.29 10.84
CA SER A 368 -14.78 2.29 12.07
C SER A 368 -13.91 1.04 12.12
N LEU A 369 -12.86 1.07 11.31
CA LEU A 369 -11.88 0.00 11.12
C LEU A 369 -10.48 0.53 11.43
N VAL A 370 -9.78 -0.16 12.33
CA VAL A 370 -8.34 -0.01 12.57
C VAL A 370 -7.69 -1.35 12.25
N ALA A 371 -6.80 -1.40 11.26
CA ALA A 371 -6.26 -2.65 10.75
C ALA A 371 -4.77 -2.58 10.45
N ARG A 372 -4.09 -3.73 10.47
CA ARG A 372 -2.68 -3.87 10.10
C ARG A 372 -2.53 -4.80 8.90
N ARG A 373 -1.48 -4.58 8.12
CA ARG A 373 -1.15 -5.39 6.92
C ARG A 373 -0.83 -6.82 7.33
N VAL A 374 -1.25 -7.78 6.51
CA VAL A 374 -0.71 -9.15 6.57
C VAL A 374 0.66 -9.15 5.90
N THR A 375 1.69 -9.59 6.62
CA THR A 375 3.09 -9.55 6.16
C THR A 375 3.71 -10.94 5.96
N ALA A 376 3.01 -12.00 6.36
CA ALA A 376 3.48 -13.37 6.25
C ALA A 376 2.36 -14.31 5.79
N ALA A 377 2.73 -15.35 5.03
CA ALA A 377 1.82 -16.38 4.56
C ALA A 377 1.23 -17.23 5.70
N LYS A 378 1.91 -17.23 6.85
CA LYS A 378 1.43 -17.80 8.10
C LYS A 378 1.52 -16.72 9.17
N CYS A 379 0.40 -16.40 9.81
CA CYS A 379 0.38 -15.47 10.94
C CYS A 379 -0.87 -15.68 11.79
N THR A 380 -0.83 -15.15 13.01
CA THR A 380 -1.95 -15.16 13.94
C THR A 380 -2.24 -13.74 14.38
N PHE A 381 -3.51 -13.34 14.34
CA PHE A 381 -4.00 -12.08 14.89
C PHE A 381 -5.02 -12.36 15.99
N THR A 382 -4.75 -11.86 17.20
CA THR A 382 -5.63 -12.04 18.37
C THR A 382 -6.01 -10.69 18.92
N ALA A 383 -7.26 -10.49 19.30
CA ALA A 383 -7.71 -9.29 19.99
C ALA A 383 -8.76 -9.61 21.06
N SER A 384 -8.78 -8.80 22.12
CA SER A 384 -9.87 -8.81 23.10
C SER A 384 -10.86 -7.70 22.77
N VAL A 385 -12.15 -8.01 22.73
CA VAL A 385 -13.23 -7.04 22.48
C VAL A 385 -14.28 -7.08 23.58
N GLU A 386 -14.63 -5.90 24.09
CA GLU A 386 -15.78 -5.69 24.98
C GLU A 386 -16.79 -4.78 24.28
N ALA A 387 -17.99 -5.29 24.06
CA ALA A 387 -19.11 -4.58 23.43
C ALA A 387 -20.44 -5.21 23.89
N ASP A 388 -21.49 -4.39 24.01
CA ASP A 388 -22.85 -4.77 24.43
C ASP A 388 -23.87 -4.54 23.29
N PRO A 389 -23.85 -5.37 22.23
CA PRO A 389 -24.82 -5.27 21.15
C PRO A 389 -26.22 -5.63 21.65
N ARG A 390 -27.21 -4.84 21.24
CA ARG A 390 -28.63 -4.99 21.60
C ARG A 390 -29.54 -5.17 20.40
N SER A 391 -28.95 -5.20 19.21
CA SER A 391 -29.63 -5.30 17.92
C SER A 391 -28.70 -6.00 16.91
N PRO A 392 -29.25 -6.71 15.90
CA PRO A 392 -28.45 -7.26 14.80
C PRO A 392 -27.75 -6.19 13.95
N GLN A 393 -28.08 -4.91 14.15
CA GLN A 393 -27.43 -3.76 13.50
C GLN A 393 -26.06 -3.41 14.12
N GLN A 394 -25.73 -4.01 15.26
CA GLN A 394 -24.54 -3.71 16.05
C GLN A 394 -23.57 -4.89 16.01
N LEU A 395 -22.40 -4.68 15.42
CA LEU A 395 -21.35 -5.70 15.28
C LEU A 395 -20.02 -5.15 15.80
N ALA A 396 -19.27 -5.96 16.55
CA ALA A 396 -17.89 -5.63 16.93
C ALA A 396 -17.00 -6.87 16.96
N GLY A 397 -15.80 -6.81 16.39
CA GLY A 397 -14.89 -7.96 16.40
C GLY A 397 -13.66 -7.79 15.53
N ILE A 398 -13.19 -8.89 14.94
CA ILE A 398 -12.00 -8.93 14.09
C ILE A 398 -12.32 -9.31 12.65
N THR A 399 -11.65 -8.67 11.71
CA THR A 399 -11.83 -8.88 10.27
C THR A 399 -10.55 -9.34 9.60
N ALA A 400 -10.67 -10.14 8.55
CA ALA A 400 -9.71 -10.22 7.46
C ALA A 400 -10.31 -9.49 6.26
N TYR A 401 -9.67 -8.44 5.77
CA TYR A 401 -10.28 -7.48 4.85
C TYR A 401 -9.31 -7.15 3.72
N TYR A 402 -9.82 -7.09 2.49
CA TYR A 402 -9.10 -6.58 1.33
C TYR A 402 -9.72 -5.26 0.87
N ASN A 403 -10.99 -5.31 0.45
CA ASN A 403 -11.75 -4.14 0.00
C ASN A 403 -13.24 -4.28 0.35
N THR A 404 -14.11 -3.35 -0.06
CA THR A 404 -15.53 -3.35 0.35
C THR A 404 -16.33 -4.58 -0.11
N ARG A 405 -15.73 -5.39 -1.00
CA ARG A 405 -16.34 -6.52 -1.69
C ARG A 405 -15.70 -7.87 -1.33
N ASN A 406 -14.56 -7.87 -0.65
CA ASN A 406 -13.81 -9.08 -0.30
C ASN A 406 -13.31 -9.02 1.15
N TRP A 407 -13.97 -9.78 2.03
CA TRP A 407 -13.65 -9.81 3.46
C TRP A 407 -14.30 -11.01 4.18
N HIS A 408 -13.72 -11.35 5.33
CA HIS A 408 -14.29 -12.25 6.34
C HIS A 408 -14.35 -11.52 7.69
N TYR A 409 -15.46 -11.62 8.39
CA TYR A 409 -15.69 -10.91 9.65
C TYR A 409 -16.20 -11.87 10.74
N ALA A 410 -15.47 -11.96 11.85
CA ALA A 410 -15.87 -12.64 13.07
C ALA A 410 -16.24 -11.59 14.12
N TYR A 411 -17.50 -11.60 14.56
CA TYR A 411 -18.05 -10.49 15.33
C TYR A 411 -19.03 -10.91 16.41
N LEU A 412 -19.04 -10.14 17.48
CA LEU A 412 -20.10 -10.09 18.48
C LEU A 412 -21.30 -9.34 17.89
N THR A 413 -22.49 -9.88 18.11
CA THR A 413 -23.77 -9.24 17.78
C THR A 413 -24.85 -9.66 18.76
N TRP A 414 -26.08 -9.21 18.50
CA TRP A 414 -27.28 -9.65 19.21
C TRP A 414 -28.19 -10.40 18.25
N ARG A 415 -28.74 -11.53 18.71
CA ARG A 415 -29.70 -12.34 17.95
C ARG A 415 -30.92 -12.69 18.79
N GLU A 416 -32.10 -12.64 18.17
CA GLU A 416 -33.35 -13.05 18.79
C GLU A 416 -33.26 -14.50 19.32
N GLY A 417 -33.64 -14.70 20.58
CA GLY A 417 -33.62 -16.00 21.25
C GLY A 417 -32.25 -16.46 21.78
N LEU A 418 -31.13 -15.88 21.32
CA LEU A 418 -29.78 -16.17 21.83
C LEU A 418 -29.18 -15.02 22.66
N GLY A 419 -29.61 -13.78 22.42
CA GLY A 419 -28.99 -12.60 23.02
C GLY A 419 -27.61 -12.32 22.39
N ARG A 420 -26.63 -11.98 23.23
CA ARG A 420 -25.25 -11.71 22.80
C ARG A 420 -24.58 -12.99 22.31
N CYS A 421 -24.12 -12.99 21.06
CA CYS A 421 -23.50 -14.16 20.43
C CYS A 421 -22.40 -13.77 19.44
N LEU A 422 -21.58 -14.76 19.06
CA LEU A 422 -20.60 -14.64 17.98
C LEU A 422 -21.11 -15.27 16.69
N GLU A 423 -20.87 -14.57 15.57
CA GLU A 423 -21.18 -15.03 14.22
C GLU A 423 -20.03 -14.78 13.23
N LEU A 424 -20.13 -15.44 12.08
CA LEU A 424 -19.28 -15.20 10.90
C LEU A 424 -20.08 -14.65 9.73
N LEU A 425 -19.45 -13.75 8.98
CA LEU A 425 -19.97 -13.21 7.73
C LEU A 425 -18.82 -13.07 6.73
N SER A 426 -19.09 -13.41 5.48
CA SER A 426 -18.12 -13.31 4.39
C SER A 426 -18.73 -12.55 3.23
N CYS A 427 -17.90 -11.80 2.53
CA CYS A 427 -18.23 -11.16 1.26
C CYS A 427 -17.17 -11.56 0.25
N ASP A 428 -17.63 -12.13 -0.87
CA ASP A 428 -16.78 -12.51 -1.99
C ASP A 428 -17.35 -11.83 -3.24
N ARG A 429 -16.59 -10.89 -3.82
CA ARG A 429 -17.02 -10.04 -4.93
C ARG A 429 -18.38 -9.39 -4.72
N GLY A 430 -18.61 -8.86 -3.52
CA GLY A 430 -19.85 -8.19 -3.14
C GLY A 430 -20.99 -9.16 -2.79
N ARG A 431 -20.80 -10.48 -2.93
CA ARG A 431 -21.79 -11.48 -2.55
C ARG A 431 -21.64 -11.83 -1.08
N LEU A 432 -22.55 -11.27 -0.29
CA LEU A 432 -22.67 -11.58 1.13
C LEU A 432 -23.16 -13.02 1.35
N HIS A 433 -22.48 -13.76 2.20
CA HIS A 433 -22.93 -15.08 2.65
C HIS A 433 -22.48 -15.35 4.09
N ARG A 434 -23.25 -16.19 4.79
CA ARG A 434 -22.88 -16.68 6.13
C ARG A 434 -22.20 -18.04 5.98
N PRO A 435 -20.90 -18.17 6.30
CA PRO A 435 -20.23 -19.47 6.34
C PRO A 435 -20.97 -20.44 7.28
N ALA A 436 -20.85 -21.74 7.02
CA ALA A 436 -21.46 -22.75 7.88
C ALA A 436 -20.85 -22.70 9.29
N HIS A 437 -21.64 -22.24 10.26
CA HIS A 437 -21.29 -22.24 11.68
C HIS A 437 -22.56 -22.27 12.52
N VAL A 438 -22.42 -22.71 13.77
CA VAL A 438 -23.45 -22.54 14.80
C VAL A 438 -23.12 -21.25 15.53
N PRO A 439 -24.03 -20.25 15.56
CA PRO A 439 -23.82 -19.05 16.34
C PRO A 439 -23.54 -19.39 17.78
N ALA A 440 -22.44 -18.86 18.31
CA ALA A 440 -21.94 -19.25 19.63
C ALA A 440 -22.47 -18.27 20.68
N PRO A 441 -23.35 -18.70 21.60
CA PRO A 441 -23.73 -17.87 22.73
C PRO A 441 -22.49 -17.56 23.57
N VAL A 442 -22.36 -16.32 24.00
CA VAL A 442 -21.27 -15.87 24.88
C VAL A 442 -21.84 -15.32 26.18
N PRO A 443 -21.02 -15.14 27.24
CA PRO A 443 -21.47 -14.44 28.44
C PRO A 443 -22.16 -13.11 28.11
N PRO A 444 -23.23 -12.74 28.84
CA PRO A 444 -24.04 -11.57 28.51
C PRO A 444 -23.26 -10.26 28.58
N THR A 445 -22.17 -10.21 29.35
CA THR A 445 -21.30 -9.05 29.53
C THR A 445 -19.83 -9.47 29.58
N GLY A 446 -18.92 -8.50 29.46
CA GLY A 446 -17.47 -8.72 29.61
C GLY A 446 -16.75 -9.03 28.31
N PRO A 447 -15.41 -9.08 28.34
CA PRO A 447 -14.58 -9.22 27.16
C PRO A 447 -14.65 -10.61 26.54
N ILE A 448 -14.45 -10.68 25.23
CA ILE A 448 -14.28 -11.92 24.47
C ILE A 448 -13.01 -11.80 23.66
N ARG A 449 -12.15 -12.83 23.70
CA ARG A 449 -10.98 -12.91 22.82
C ARG A 449 -11.37 -13.56 21.50
N LEU A 450 -10.94 -12.95 20.40
CA LEU A 450 -11.08 -13.46 19.05
C LEU A 450 -9.69 -13.68 18.45
N ARG A 451 -9.54 -14.74 17.67
CA ARG A 451 -8.29 -15.06 16.97
C ARG A 451 -8.57 -15.44 15.53
N ALA A 452 -7.76 -14.89 14.63
CA ALA A 452 -7.64 -15.26 13.23
C ALA A 452 -6.29 -15.96 13.04
N ASP A 453 -6.32 -17.23 12.65
CA ASP A 453 -5.15 -18.02 12.30
C ASP A 453 -5.11 -18.15 10.77
N LEU A 454 -4.13 -17.51 10.14
CA LEU A 454 -3.88 -17.56 8.71
C LEU A 454 -2.73 -18.53 8.46
N ASP A 455 -2.96 -19.56 7.66
CA ASP A 455 -1.95 -20.47 7.13
C ASP A 455 -2.35 -20.76 5.67
N LEU A 456 -1.89 -19.89 4.77
CA LEU A 456 -2.46 -19.76 3.43
C LEU A 456 -2.54 -21.12 2.69
N PRO A 457 -3.67 -21.41 2.01
CA PRO A 457 -4.79 -20.52 1.73
C PRO A 457 -5.86 -20.46 2.84
N ASP A 458 -5.68 -21.15 3.97
CA ASP A 458 -6.72 -21.27 4.98
C ASP A 458 -6.70 -20.11 5.99
N LEU A 459 -7.86 -19.52 6.24
CA LEU A 459 -8.13 -18.64 7.37
C LEU A 459 -9.09 -19.32 8.35
N ARG A 460 -8.76 -19.34 9.64
CA ARG A 460 -9.61 -19.93 10.69
C ARG A 460 -9.87 -18.93 11.80
N PHE A 461 -11.13 -18.79 12.20
CA PHE A 461 -11.49 -18.01 13.38
C PHE A 461 -11.71 -18.89 14.60
N SER A 462 -11.27 -18.40 15.76
CA SER A 462 -11.56 -19.00 17.06
C SER A 462 -11.81 -17.93 18.10
N TRP A 463 -12.43 -18.30 19.21
CA TRP A 463 -12.78 -17.40 20.29
C TRP A 463 -12.59 -18.03 21.67
N SER A 464 -12.50 -17.19 22.68
CA SER A 464 -12.35 -17.59 24.08
C SER A 464 -12.98 -16.57 25.02
N ALA A 465 -13.72 -17.03 26.03
CA ALA A 465 -14.30 -16.17 27.08
C ALA A 465 -13.40 -16.04 28.32
N ASP A 466 -12.57 -17.05 28.61
CA ASP A 466 -11.64 -17.07 29.74
C ASP A 466 -10.23 -16.62 29.33
N GLY A 467 -9.93 -16.63 28.03
CA GLY A 467 -8.63 -16.32 27.46
C GLY A 467 -7.72 -17.52 27.25
N ASP A 468 -8.11 -18.70 27.75
CA ASP A 468 -7.31 -19.92 27.80
C ASP A 468 -7.91 -21.03 26.93
N THR A 469 -9.23 -21.23 27.04
CA THR A 469 -9.96 -22.26 26.29
C THR A 469 -10.44 -21.68 24.97
N TRP A 470 -9.91 -22.19 23.85
CA TRP A 470 -10.24 -21.71 22.51
C TRP A 470 -11.23 -22.62 21.79
N HIS A 471 -12.30 -22.03 21.29
CA HIS A 471 -13.35 -22.69 20.51
C HIS A 471 -13.28 -22.23 19.05
N ARG A 472 -13.35 -23.18 18.10
CA ARG A 472 -13.44 -22.82 16.68
C ARG A 472 -14.78 -22.14 16.39
N LEU A 473 -14.73 -21.09 15.59
CA LEU A 473 -15.91 -20.43 15.04
C LEU A 473 -15.97 -20.79 13.55
N GLY A 474 -16.85 -21.74 13.19
CA GLY A 474 -17.00 -22.22 11.81
C GLY A 474 -15.85 -23.10 11.29
N SER A 475 -15.87 -23.35 9.99
CA SER A 475 -14.82 -24.07 9.26
C SER A 475 -13.70 -23.12 8.78
N ALA A 476 -12.66 -23.69 8.16
CA ALA A 476 -11.69 -22.88 7.42
C ALA A 476 -12.40 -22.10 6.29
N LEU A 477 -11.95 -20.87 6.08
CA LEU A 477 -12.37 -19.94 5.04
C LEU A 477 -11.23 -19.76 4.05
N ASP A 478 -11.58 -19.40 2.82
CA ASP A 478 -10.62 -19.24 1.73
C ASP A 478 -10.01 -17.84 1.72
N ALA A 479 -8.77 -17.69 2.20
CA ALA A 479 -8.08 -16.41 2.24
C ALA A 479 -7.67 -15.89 0.86
N ARG A 480 -7.76 -16.72 -0.19
CA ARG A 480 -7.50 -16.29 -1.57
C ARG A 480 -8.42 -15.20 -2.06
N ILE A 481 -9.61 -15.03 -1.47
CA ILE A 481 -10.48 -13.92 -1.86
C ILE A 481 -9.88 -12.55 -1.49
N LEU A 482 -8.85 -12.53 -0.63
CA LEU A 482 -8.22 -11.34 -0.07
C LEU A 482 -6.91 -10.96 -0.81
N SER A 483 -6.91 -11.03 -2.12
CA SER A 483 -5.73 -10.83 -2.98
C SER A 483 -6.01 -9.83 -4.11
N ASP A 484 -4.93 -9.34 -4.71
CA ASP A 484 -4.98 -8.44 -5.85
C ASP A 484 -5.74 -9.03 -7.03
N GLU A 485 -5.43 -10.27 -7.41
CA GLU A 485 -5.98 -10.89 -8.60
C GLU A 485 -7.47 -11.22 -8.43
N HIS A 486 -7.88 -11.72 -7.25
CA HIS A 486 -9.27 -12.03 -6.98
C HIS A 486 -10.15 -10.77 -6.93
N ALA A 487 -9.62 -9.66 -6.42
CA ALA A 487 -10.33 -8.39 -6.27
C ALA A 487 -10.57 -7.65 -7.60
N ILE A 488 -9.79 -7.96 -8.64
CA ILE A 488 -10.00 -7.38 -9.97
C ILE A 488 -11.31 -7.89 -10.57
N GLU A 489 -12.18 -6.95 -10.96
CA GLU A 489 -13.42 -7.23 -11.68
C GLU A 489 -13.43 -6.45 -12.99
N ALA A 490 -13.66 -7.15 -14.10
CA ALA A 490 -13.82 -6.56 -15.42
C ALA A 490 -15.23 -6.84 -15.97
N SER A 491 -15.75 -5.93 -16.78
CA SER A 491 -16.97 -6.15 -17.54
C SER A 491 -16.76 -7.18 -18.67
N PRO A 492 -17.83 -7.74 -19.27
CA PRO A 492 -17.71 -8.77 -20.31
C PRO A 492 -16.89 -8.37 -21.55
N ASP A 493 -16.78 -7.07 -21.83
CA ASP A 493 -15.98 -6.46 -22.89
C ASP A 493 -14.52 -6.18 -22.47
N GLY A 494 -14.11 -6.61 -21.27
CA GLY A 494 -12.74 -6.53 -20.79
C GLY A 494 -12.35 -5.20 -20.12
N VAL A 495 -13.31 -4.29 -19.90
CA VAL A 495 -13.04 -3.02 -19.20
C VAL A 495 -13.03 -3.26 -17.69
N PHE A 496 -11.90 -2.97 -17.05
CA PHE A 496 -11.78 -3.06 -15.59
C PHE A 496 -12.75 -2.09 -14.90
N GLN A 497 -13.52 -2.62 -13.95
CA GLN A 497 -14.49 -1.88 -13.15
C GLN A 497 -13.98 -1.67 -11.73
N ILE A 498 -13.21 -2.64 -11.21
CA ILE A 498 -12.56 -2.60 -9.90
C ILE A 498 -11.15 -3.14 -10.07
N TRP A 499 -10.19 -2.44 -9.48
CA TRP A 499 -8.79 -2.86 -9.43
C TRP A 499 -8.42 -3.43 -8.06
N GLY A 500 -7.43 -4.32 -8.04
CA GLY A 500 -6.81 -4.85 -6.82
C GLY A 500 -5.36 -4.40 -6.72
N PHE A 501 -5.09 -3.36 -5.92
CA PHE A 501 -3.75 -2.77 -5.78
C PHE A 501 -3.21 -2.73 -4.35
N THR A 502 -3.98 -3.26 -3.38
CA THR A 502 -3.65 -3.19 -1.95
C THR A 502 -3.01 -4.50 -1.45
N GLY A 503 -3.76 -5.29 -0.70
CA GLY A 503 -3.31 -6.50 -0.02
C GLY A 503 -4.17 -6.78 1.22
N ALA A 504 -4.09 -8.00 1.78
CA ALA A 504 -4.88 -8.37 2.94
C ALA A 504 -4.49 -7.59 4.20
N PHE A 505 -5.51 -7.23 4.99
CA PHE A 505 -5.41 -6.66 6.33
C PHE A 505 -6.11 -7.54 7.36
N LEU A 506 -5.57 -7.56 8.58
CA LEU A 506 -6.26 -8.06 9.77
C LEU A 506 -6.57 -6.88 10.68
N GLY A 507 -7.81 -6.76 11.16
CA GLY A 507 -8.23 -5.54 11.83
C GLY A 507 -9.32 -5.69 12.87
N LEU A 508 -9.51 -4.62 13.61
CA LEU A 508 -10.51 -4.40 14.65
C LEU A 508 -11.63 -3.55 14.06
N TRP A 509 -12.87 -4.03 14.14
CA TRP A 509 -14.02 -3.36 13.52
C TRP A 509 -15.12 -3.12 14.54
N SER A 510 -15.73 -1.93 14.50
CA SER A 510 -17.03 -1.63 15.13
C SER A 510 -18.04 -1.07 14.12
N HIS A 511 -19.26 -1.59 14.14
CA HIS A 511 -20.32 -1.30 13.17
C HIS A 511 -21.64 -1.09 13.92
N ASP A 512 -22.34 0.01 13.63
CA ASP A 512 -23.64 0.30 14.23
C ASP A 512 -24.56 1.06 13.26
N LEU A 513 -25.48 0.35 12.61
CA LEU A 513 -26.49 0.98 11.72
C LEU A 513 -27.69 1.57 12.44
N SER A 514 -27.79 1.39 13.76
CA SER A 514 -28.87 2.02 14.54
C SER A 514 -28.60 3.50 14.78
N GLY A 515 -27.36 3.96 14.56
CA GLY A 515 -26.92 5.34 14.79
C GLY A 515 -26.59 5.66 16.24
N ASN A 516 -26.56 4.65 17.12
CA ASN A 516 -26.26 4.82 18.55
C ASN A 516 -24.75 4.88 18.86
N ALA A 517 -23.89 4.72 17.85
CA ALA A 517 -22.43 4.77 17.98
C ALA A 517 -21.90 3.83 19.08
N MET A 518 -22.40 2.58 19.11
CA MET A 518 -22.03 1.58 20.11
C MET A 518 -20.49 1.53 20.31
N PRO A 519 -20.00 1.72 21.55
CA PRO A 519 -18.58 1.59 21.83
C PRO A 519 -18.18 0.12 21.81
N ALA A 520 -17.08 -0.18 21.13
CA ALA A 520 -16.34 -1.43 21.22
C ALA A 520 -14.95 -1.13 21.77
N ASP A 521 -14.64 -1.68 22.95
CA ASP A 521 -13.35 -1.48 23.62
C ASP A 521 -12.43 -2.66 23.37
N PHE A 522 -11.27 -2.38 22.78
CA PHE A 522 -10.23 -3.37 22.52
C PHE A 522 -9.06 -3.16 23.49
N ALA A 523 -8.81 -4.14 24.35
CA ALA A 523 -7.79 -4.02 25.40
C ALA A 523 -6.37 -4.32 24.89
N HIS A 524 -6.24 -5.18 23.88
CA HIS A 524 -4.98 -5.50 23.24
C HIS A 524 -5.23 -6.12 21.87
N ALA A 525 -4.22 -6.03 21.00
CA ALA A 525 -4.14 -6.80 19.78
C ALA A 525 -2.73 -7.38 19.62
N THR A 526 -2.65 -8.67 19.33
CA THR A 526 -1.40 -9.42 19.14
C THR A 526 -1.30 -9.91 17.70
N TYR A 527 -0.15 -9.70 17.05
CA TYR A 527 0.18 -10.21 15.73
C TYR A 527 1.52 -10.96 15.79
N THR A 528 1.50 -12.24 15.40
CA THR A 528 2.70 -13.10 15.37
C THR A 528 2.85 -13.73 13.99
N VAL A 529 4.09 -13.86 13.52
CA VAL A 529 4.45 -14.43 12.19
C VAL A 529 5.26 -15.71 12.29
#